data_AF-A0A0F7S7K4-F1
#
_entry.id   AF-A0A0F7S7K4-F1
#
_cell.length_a   1.000
_cell.length_b   1.000
_cell.length_c   1.000
_cell.angle_alpha   90.00
_cell.angle_beta   90.00
_cell.angle_gamma   90.00
#
_symmetry.space_group_name_H-M   'P 1'
#
loop_
_entity.id
_entity.type
_entity.pdbx_description
1 polymer ?
#
loop_
_entity_poly.entity_id
_entity_poly.type
_entity_poly.pdbx_seq_one_letter_code
_entity_poly.pdbx_strand_id
1 'polypeptide(L)'
;PIAAVYLISVHAVGQEQVPWELGRIYREQQLSPQSEPVEFGSGFGPIHNLGFLMPCHSTPWATHLHDEQLVERSWFIECPPPPSRRDMTHAQSSTKYWDQSDFFYHDPIKYLVDRFPYNVDTDYPPSPPAALMEGEGESHPWDKGWRHSWPSHLVVFESLLKEGTRRLGHTRTLKNLLSLKGYREVARYWNTPKHEDARRDGDIVVLAYKGPKSHR
;
A
#
# COMPACT_ATOMS: atom_id res chain seq x y z
N PRO A 1 18.15 26.73 1.37
CA PRO A 1 18.57 26.00 0.15
C PRO A 1 19.07 24.57 0.41
N ILE A 2 20.10 24.36 1.25
CA ILE A 2 20.70 23.03 1.48
C ILE A 2 19.71 22.03 2.10
N ALA A 3 18.92 22.45 3.10
CA ALA A 3 17.92 21.58 3.71
C ALA A 3 16.80 21.15 2.74
N ALA A 4 16.37 22.05 1.85
CA ALA A 4 15.35 21.73 0.83
C ALA A 4 15.89 20.76 -0.22
N VAL A 5 17.14 20.98 -0.67
CA VAL A 5 17.82 20.04 -1.59
C VAL A 5 18.02 18.68 -0.94
N TYR A 6 18.41 18.63 0.34
CA TYR A 6 18.52 17.37 1.06
C TYR A 6 17.17 16.65 1.19
N LEU A 7 16.10 17.36 1.51
CA LEU A 7 14.78 16.76 1.62
C LEU A 7 14.33 16.13 0.29
N ILE A 8 14.47 16.86 -0.81
CA ILE A 8 14.00 16.43 -2.13
C ILE A 8 14.94 15.40 -2.77
N SER A 9 16.25 15.49 -2.52
CA SER A 9 17.27 14.66 -3.18
C SER A 9 17.83 13.54 -2.33
N VAL A 10 17.46 13.44 -1.05
CA VAL A 10 17.97 12.40 -0.13
C VAL A 10 16.90 11.82 0.79
N HIS A 11 15.91 12.61 1.23
CA HIS A 11 14.97 12.15 2.25
C HIS A 11 13.66 11.57 1.70
N ALA A 12 13.16 12.13 0.59
CA ALA A 12 11.88 11.76 0.00
C ALA A 12 11.98 11.19 -1.43
N VAL A 13 13.20 10.99 -1.97
CA VAL A 13 13.43 10.64 -3.38
C VAL A 13 12.60 9.44 -3.83
N GLY A 14 12.70 8.32 -3.10
CA GLY A 14 11.96 7.12 -3.47
C GLY A 14 10.45 7.31 -3.41
N GLN A 15 9.95 8.13 -2.49
CA GLN A 15 8.53 8.36 -2.29
C GLN A 15 7.91 9.12 -3.47
N GLU A 16 8.65 10.07 -4.04
CA GLU A 16 8.23 10.81 -5.23
C GLU A 16 8.50 10.00 -6.52
N GLN A 17 9.67 9.35 -6.61
CA GLN A 17 10.09 8.63 -7.81
C GLN A 17 9.22 7.41 -8.10
N VAL A 18 8.88 6.60 -7.08
CA VAL A 18 8.19 5.32 -7.30
C VAL A 18 6.82 5.50 -7.96
N PRO A 19 5.89 6.32 -7.43
CA PRO A 19 4.60 6.53 -8.08
C PRO A 19 4.74 7.11 -9.49
N TRP A 20 5.72 8.00 -9.71
CA TRP A 20 5.97 8.58 -11.03
C TRP A 20 6.39 7.51 -12.06
N GLU A 21 7.36 6.67 -11.71
CA GLU A 21 7.84 5.59 -12.58
C GLU A 21 6.74 4.56 -12.85
N LEU A 22 5.97 4.16 -11.83
CA LEU A 22 4.87 3.22 -12.01
C LEU A 22 3.77 3.79 -12.92
N GLY A 23 3.45 5.08 -12.78
CA GLY A 23 2.54 5.77 -13.68
C GLY A 23 3.08 5.83 -15.12
N ARG A 24 4.38 6.11 -15.29
CA ARG A 24 5.04 6.12 -16.60
C ARG A 24 4.97 4.75 -17.28
N ILE A 25 5.32 3.68 -16.56
CA ILE A 25 5.26 2.29 -17.07
C ILE A 25 3.83 1.94 -17.48
N TYR A 26 2.82 2.27 -16.65
CA TYR A 26 1.43 2.01 -16.99
C TYR A 26 1.00 2.71 -18.29
N ARG A 27 1.35 3.99 -18.47
CA ARG A 27 1.04 4.73 -19.70
C ARG A 27 1.76 4.15 -20.92
N GLU A 28 3.03 3.77 -20.79
CA GLU A 28 3.78 3.11 -21.86
C GLU A 28 3.14 1.77 -22.25
N GLN A 29 2.66 1.00 -21.28
CA GLN A 29 1.91 -0.24 -21.52
C GLN A 29 0.62 -0.01 -22.31
N GLN A 30 -0.08 1.12 -22.12
CA GLN A 30 -1.27 1.45 -22.92
C GLN A 30 -0.94 1.75 -24.39
N LEU A 31 0.25 2.29 -24.65
CA LEU A 31 0.73 2.58 -26.01
C LEU A 31 1.30 1.33 -26.69
N SER A 32 1.96 0.46 -25.92
CA SER A 32 2.61 -0.75 -26.40
C SER A 32 2.36 -1.92 -25.44
N PRO A 33 1.23 -2.64 -25.58
CA PRO A 33 0.83 -3.68 -24.63
C PRO A 33 1.79 -4.88 -24.50
N GLN A 34 2.74 -5.02 -25.43
CA GLN A 34 3.71 -6.12 -25.47
C GLN A 34 5.10 -5.72 -24.97
N SER A 35 5.34 -4.45 -24.63
CA SER A 35 6.64 -4.03 -24.10
C SER A 35 6.69 -4.20 -22.58
N GLU A 36 7.63 -5.01 -22.10
CA GLU A 36 8.02 -5.05 -20.70
C GLU A 36 9.02 -3.93 -20.40
N PRO A 37 9.00 -3.34 -19.19
CA PRO A 37 9.97 -2.30 -18.83
C PRO A 37 11.37 -2.90 -18.74
N VAL A 38 12.21 -2.57 -19.75
CA VAL A 38 13.55 -3.13 -19.98
C VAL A 38 14.46 -3.00 -18.75
N GLU A 39 14.30 -1.93 -17.97
CA GLU A 39 15.08 -1.64 -16.77
C GLU A 39 14.89 -2.67 -15.64
N PHE A 40 13.70 -3.27 -15.52
CA PHE A 40 13.36 -4.23 -14.45
C PHE A 40 13.41 -5.70 -14.92
N GLY A 41 13.78 -5.94 -16.18
CA GLY A 41 13.83 -7.27 -16.79
C GLY A 41 12.45 -7.91 -17.01
N SER A 42 12.42 -9.16 -17.45
CA SER A 42 11.19 -9.89 -17.82
C SER A 42 10.31 -10.32 -16.64
N GLY A 43 10.55 -9.75 -15.45
CA GLY A 43 9.90 -10.15 -14.19
C GLY A 43 8.87 -9.15 -13.70
N PHE A 44 8.80 -7.94 -14.26
CA PHE A 44 7.93 -6.87 -13.79
C PHE A 44 6.45 -7.21 -14.03
N GLY A 45 6.08 -7.49 -15.28
CA GLY A 45 4.71 -7.83 -15.68
C GLY A 45 3.79 -6.61 -15.76
N PRO A 46 2.59 -6.76 -16.36
CA PRO A 46 1.71 -5.63 -16.63
C PRO A 46 1.08 -5.05 -15.36
N ILE A 47 1.06 -3.72 -15.26
CA ILE A 47 0.33 -3.00 -14.22
C ILE A 47 -1.14 -2.94 -14.62
N HIS A 48 -2.02 -3.45 -13.74
CA HIS A 48 -3.48 -3.28 -13.86
C HIS A 48 -4.02 -2.27 -12.84
N ASN A 49 -3.45 -2.29 -11.64
CA ASN A 49 -3.69 -1.36 -10.53
C ASN A 49 -2.60 -1.51 -9.46
N LEU A 50 -2.54 -0.52 -8.57
CA LEU A 50 -1.54 -0.39 -7.52
C LEU A 50 -2.21 -0.39 -6.14
N GLY A 51 -1.53 -0.95 -5.14
CA GLY A 51 -1.87 -0.78 -3.73
C GLY A 51 -0.67 -0.31 -2.92
N PHE A 52 -0.79 0.83 -2.26
CA PHE A 52 0.30 1.40 -1.47
C PHE A 52 0.08 1.09 0.02
N LEU A 53 0.86 0.14 0.55
CA LEU A 53 0.94 -0.14 1.98
C LEU A 53 2.07 0.71 2.59
N MET A 54 1.90 2.01 2.49
CA MET A 54 2.83 3.05 2.94
C MET A 54 2.08 4.06 3.80
N PRO A 55 2.73 4.81 4.70
CA PRO A 55 2.05 5.87 5.42
C PRO A 55 1.48 6.89 4.43
N CYS A 56 0.25 7.35 4.64
CA CYS A 56 -0.48 8.26 3.75
C CYS A 56 0.33 9.48 3.28
N HIS A 57 1.12 10.11 4.17
CA HIS A 57 1.95 11.28 3.85
C HIS A 57 3.24 10.94 3.07
N SER A 58 3.45 9.68 2.73
CA SER A 58 4.56 9.17 1.91
C SER A 58 4.11 8.65 0.55
N THR A 59 2.85 8.89 0.20
CA THR A 59 2.25 8.43 -1.05
C THR A 59 1.75 9.63 -1.84
N PRO A 60 2.61 10.25 -2.68
CA PRO A 60 2.20 11.37 -3.50
C PRO A 60 1.36 10.84 -4.68
N TRP A 61 0.08 10.68 -4.42
CA TRP A 61 -0.90 9.88 -5.17
C TRP A 61 -1.14 10.33 -6.63
N ALA A 62 -2.28 10.95 -6.91
CA ALA A 62 -2.69 11.34 -8.26
C ALA A 62 -1.72 12.32 -8.92
N THR A 63 -1.00 13.12 -8.12
CA THR A 63 -0.03 14.09 -8.62
C THR A 63 1.20 13.46 -9.27
N HIS A 64 1.55 12.22 -8.93
CA HIS A 64 2.68 11.51 -9.56
C HIS A 64 2.25 10.35 -10.43
N LEU A 65 1.11 9.71 -10.16
CA LEU A 65 0.60 8.66 -11.04
C LEU A 65 0.27 9.22 -12.44
N HIS A 66 -0.21 10.47 -12.55
CA HIS A 66 -0.51 11.16 -13.82
C HIS A 66 -1.41 10.36 -14.78
N ASP A 67 -2.33 9.55 -14.26
CA ASP A 67 -3.30 8.79 -15.04
C ASP A 67 -4.57 8.56 -14.20
N GLU A 68 -5.71 9.06 -14.67
CA GLU A 68 -6.98 9.04 -13.94
C GLU A 68 -7.51 7.61 -13.76
N GLN A 69 -7.46 6.79 -14.82
CA GLN A 69 -7.94 5.42 -14.78
C GLN A 69 -7.11 4.57 -13.81
N LEU A 70 -5.78 4.75 -13.80
CA LEU A 70 -4.91 4.08 -12.86
C LEU A 70 -5.23 4.51 -11.42
N VAL A 71 -5.43 5.81 -11.19
CA VAL A 71 -5.78 6.36 -9.87
C VAL A 71 -7.08 5.76 -9.35
N GLU A 72 -8.14 5.71 -10.17
CA GLU A 72 -9.46 5.19 -9.77
C GLU A 72 -9.45 3.69 -9.47
N ARG A 73 -8.62 2.91 -10.16
CA ARG A 73 -8.52 1.46 -9.96
C ARG A 73 -7.58 1.06 -8.83
N SER A 74 -6.75 2.00 -8.37
CA SER A 74 -5.71 1.79 -7.36
C SER A 74 -6.16 2.31 -6.00
N TRP A 75 -5.46 1.94 -4.94
CA TRP A 75 -5.73 2.43 -3.59
C TRP A 75 -4.45 2.65 -2.77
N PHE A 76 -4.55 3.41 -1.68
CA PHE A 76 -3.49 3.59 -0.70
C PHE A 76 -4.08 3.61 0.71
N ILE A 77 -3.23 3.40 1.73
CA ILE A 77 -3.65 3.55 3.13
C ILE A 77 -3.88 5.04 3.42
N GLU A 78 -5.11 5.38 3.78
CA GLU A 78 -5.60 6.73 4.04
C GLU A 78 -5.37 7.17 5.49
N CYS A 79 -5.30 8.47 5.70
CA CYS A 79 -5.34 9.09 7.04
C CYS A 79 -6.37 10.22 7.02
N PRO A 80 -7.68 9.93 6.91
CA PRO A 80 -8.69 10.97 6.97
C PRO A 80 -8.56 11.73 8.30
N PRO A 81 -8.80 13.04 8.37
CA PRO A 81 -8.85 13.72 9.66
C PRO A 81 -10.07 13.26 10.48
N PRO A 82 -10.03 13.38 11.83
CA PRO A 82 -11.23 13.21 12.64
C PRO A 82 -12.32 14.19 12.21
N PRO A 83 -13.61 13.80 12.30
CA PRO A 83 -14.71 14.74 12.11
C PRO A 83 -14.69 15.83 13.19
N SER A 84 -15.42 16.92 12.94
CA SER A 84 -15.53 17.98 13.93
C SER A 84 -16.19 17.45 15.22
N ARG A 85 -15.88 18.06 16.37
CA ARG A 85 -16.48 17.66 17.66
C ARG A 85 -18.02 17.67 17.66
N ARG A 86 -18.65 18.45 16.77
CA ARG A 86 -20.11 18.54 16.64
C ARG A 86 -20.71 17.34 15.91
N ASP A 87 -19.90 16.69 15.06
CA ASP A 87 -20.32 15.57 14.21
C ASP A 87 -19.86 14.21 14.77
N MET A 88 -19.13 14.22 15.89
CA MET A 88 -18.68 13.00 16.58
C MET A 88 -19.81 12.36 17.38
N THR A 89 -19.91 11.03 17.32
CA THR A 89 -20.76 10.27 18.25
C THR A 89 -20.20 10.30 19.68
N HIS A 90 -21.02 9.97 20.68
CA HIS A 90 -20.55 9.87 22.07
C HIS A 90 -19.44 8.81 22.24
N ALA A 91 -19.52 7.70 21.51
CA ALA A 91 -18.49 6.66 21.54
C ALA A 91 -17.16 7.15 20.95
N GLN A 92 -17.22 7.96 19.88
CA GLN A 92 -16.05 8.59 19.28
C GLN A 92 -15.43 9.67 20.17
N SER A 93 -16.23 10.49 20.84
CA SER A 93 -15.72 11.55 21.73
C SER A 93 -15.06 11.04 23.00
N SER A 94 -15.38 9.81 23.40
CA SER A 94 -14.84 9.14 24.59
C SER A 94 -13.69 8.16 24.29
N THR A 95 -13.33 7.96 23.02
CA THR A 95 -12.25 7.06 22.61
C THR A 95 -11.16 7.80 21.85
N LYS A 96 -9.91 7.34 21.98
CA LYS A 96 -8.79 7.90 21.22
C LYS A 96 -9.06 7.72 19.72
N TYR A 97 -8.90 8.80 18.96
CA TYR A 97 -9.02 8.80 17.52
C TYR A 97 -8.05 7.81 16.86
N TRP A 98 -8.57 7.01 15.92
CA TRP A 98 -7.80 6.12 15.04
C TRP A 98 -8.25 6.33 13.59
N ASP A 99 -7.29 6.47 12.68
CA ASP A 99 -7.52 6.43 11.24
C ASP A 99 -7.21 5.04 10.65
N GLN A 100 -7.35 4.89 9.33
CA GLN A 100 -7.05 3.62 8.65
C GLN A 100 -5.58 3.20 8.83
N SER A 101 -4.66 4.16 8.82
CA SER A 101 -3.23 3.94 9.04
C SER A 101 -2.96 3.42 10.45
N ASP A 102 -3.63 3.95 11.47
CA ASP A 102 -3.54 3.42 12.84
C ASP A 102 -4.00 1.95 12.91
N PHE A 103 -5.15 1.63 12.31
CA PHE A 103 -5.62 0.24 12.24
C PHE A 103 -4.64 -0.68 11.49
N PHE A 104 -4.07 -0.19 10.38
CA PHE A 104 -3.12 -0.94 9.58
C PHE A 104 -1.81 -1.20 10.32
N TYR A 105 -1.14 -0.15 10.83
CA TYR A 105 0.15 -0.26 11.52
C TYR A 105 0.03 -0.88 12.93
N HIS A 106 -1.18 -1.00 13.48
CA HIS A 106 -1.39 -1.76 14.71
C HIS A 106 -1.19 -3.28 14.52
N ASP A 107 -1.64 -3.88 13.42
CA ASP A 107 -1.25 -5.26 13.11
C ASP A 107 -1.41 -5.46 11.59
N PRO A 108 -0.36 -5.19 10.80
CA PRO A 108 -0.45 -5.24 9.33
C PRO A 108 -0.90 -6.60 8.83
N ILE A 109 -0.47 -7.69 9.48
CA ILE A 109 -0.85 -9.05 9.09
C ILE A 109 -2.32 -9.28 9.37
N LYS A 110 -2.81 -8.93 10.57
CA LYS A 110 -4.24 -9.04 10.89
C LYS A 110 -5.09 -8.16 9.99
N TYR A 111 -4.66 -6.93 9.71
CA TYR A 111 -5.36 -6.01 8.82
C TYR A 111 -5.54 -6.63 7.43
N LEU A 112 -4.48 -7.17 6.83
CA LEU A 112 -4.59 -7.82 5.51
C LEU A 112 -5.49 -9.06 5.55
N VAL A 113 -5.48 -9.83 6.64
CA VAL A 113 -6.36 -11.00 6.78
C VAL A 113 -7.83 -10.59 6.91
N ASP A 114 -8.11 -9.53 7.65
CA ASP A 114 -9.48 -9.10 7.95
C ASP A 114 -10.10 -8.25 6.82
N ARG A 115 -9.29 -7.45 6.10
CA ARG A 115 -9.79 -6.42 5.18
C ARG A 115 -9.68 -6.76 3.70
N PHE A 116 -9.01 -7.87 3.36
CA PHE A 116 -8.83 -8.31 1.98
C PHE A 116 -9.51 -9.66 1.76
N PRO A 117 -9.96 -9.95 0.52
CA PRO A 117 -10.50 -11.26 0.19
C PRO A 117 -9.44 -12.35 0.35
N TYR A 118 -9.89 -13.59 0.57
CA TYR A 118 -8.97 -14.71 0.79
C TYR A 118 -8.10 -15.01 -0.44
N ASN A 119 -8.68 -14.93 -1.64
CA ASN A 119 -8.00 -15.16 -2.92
C ASN A 119 -7.73 -13.83 -3.64
N VAL A 120 -6.68 -13.81 -4.46
CA VAL A 120 -6.42 -12.71 -5.40
C VAL A 120 -7.29 -12.91 -6.63
N ASP A 121 -8.14 -11.94 -6.92
CA ASP A 121 -8.87 -11.85 -8.18
C ASP A 121 -7.92 -11.26 -9.24
N THR A 122 -7.64 -12.04 -10.29
CA THR A 122 -6.71 -11.65 -11.35
C THR A 122 -7.31 -10.69 -12.38
N ASP A 123 -8.61 -10.40 -12.29
CA ASP A 123 -9.22 -9.30 -13.04
C ASP A 123 -8.94 -7.94 -12.38
N TYR A 124 -8.36 -7.95 -11.17
CA TYR A 124 -7.95 -6.79 -10.39
C TYR A 124 -9.04 -5.70 -10.34
N PRO A 125 -10.22 -6.02 -9.77
CA PRO A 125 -11.30 -5.05 -9.64
C PRO A 125 -10.90 -3.91 -8.69
N PRO A 126 -11.48 -2.71 -8.84
CA PRO A 126 -11.33 -1.64 -7.86
C PRO A 126 -11.74 -2.09 -6.45
N SER A 127 -11.20 -1.44 -5.42
CA SER A 127 -11.66 -1.65 -4.05
C SER A 127 -13.10 -1.16 -3.88
N PRO A 128 -13.94 -1.85 -3.09
CA PRO A 128 -15.31 -1.42 -2.85
C PRO A 128 -15.32 -0.09 -2.08
N PRO A 129 -16.27 0.84 -2.39
CA PRO A 129 -16.43 2.07 -1.63
C PRO A 129 -16.73 1.78 -0.15
N ALA A 130 -16.11 2.53 0.76
CA ALA A 130 -16.34 2.38 2.20
C ALA A 130 -17.82 2.50 2.60
N ALA A 131 -18.59 3.34 1.89
CA ALA A 131 -20.02 3.54 2.14
C ALA A 131 -20.89 2.29 1.91
N LEU A 132 -20.44 1.33 1.10
CA LEU A 132 -21.18 0.08 0.88
C LEU A 132 -20.95 -0.97 1.99
N MET A 133 -20.06 -0.67 2.94
CA MET A 133 -19.62 -1.58 3.99
C MET A 133 -19.97 -1.08 5.41
N GLU A 134 -20.84 -0.07 5.50
CA GLU A 134 -21.36 0.45 6.78
C GLU A 134 -22.09 -0.68 7.54
N GLY A 135 -21.56 -1.06 8.71
CA GLY A 135 -22.13 -2.10 9.57
C GLY A 135 -21.23 -3.31 9.84
N GLU A 136 -20.16 -3.53 9.07
CA GLU A 136 -19.24 -4.66 9.29
C GLU A 136 -17.90 -4.22 9.92
N GLY A 137 -17.95 -3.77 11.18
CA GLY A 137 -16.77 -3.30 11.92
C GLY A 137 -17.01 -2.91 13.38
N GLU A 138 -18.10 -3.38 13.99
CA GLU A 138 -18.69 -2.86 15.24
C GLU A 138 -17.85 -2.97 16.54
N SER A 139 -16.56 -3.31 16.46
CA SER A 139 -15.72 -3.40 17.66
C SER A 139 -15.10 -2.06 18.10
N HIS A 140 -14.82 -1.13 17.16
CA HIS A 140 -14.16 0.14 17.49
C HIS A 140 -14.91 1.35 16.88
N PRO A 141 -15.18 2.43 17.64
CA PRO A 141 -15.97 3.58 17.16
C PRO A 141 -15.41 4.34 15.95
N TRP A 142 -14.13 4.12 15.67
CA TRP A 142 -13.40 4.74 14.56
C TRP A 142 -13.19 3.81 13.36
N ASP A 143 -13.59 2.54 13.46
CA ASP A 143 -13.47 1.59 12.36
C ASP A 143 -14.56 1.83 11.33
N LYS A 144 -14.16 2.32 10.15
CA LYS A 144 -15.08 2.57 9.03
C LYS A 144 -15.30 1.35 8.14
N GLY A 145 -14.82 0.17 8.54
CA GLY A 145 -15.03 -1.05 7.77
C GLY A 145 -14.28 -1.09 6.44
N TRP A 146 -13.17 -0.35 6.27
CA TRP A 146 -12.38 -0.35 5.03
C TRP A 146 -12.12 -1.76 4.50
N ARG A 147 -12.29 -1.96 3.19
CA ARG A 147 -12.04 -3.21 2.47
C ARG A 147 -11.26 -2.91 1.21
N HIS A 148 -10.41 -3.85 0.81
CA HIS A 148 -9.51 -3.68 -0.33
C HIS A 148 -9.50 -4.89 -1.23
N SER A 149 -9.41 -4.65 -2.53
CA SER A 149 -9.09 -5.68 -3.52
C SER A 149 -7.58 -5.87 -3.61
N TRP A 150 -7.13 -7.11 -3.79
CA TRP A 150 -5.71 -7.39 -4.04
C TRP A 150 -5.29 -6.78 -5.39
N PRO A 151 -4.23 -5.94 -5.44
CA PRO A 151 -3.82 -5.30 -6.68
C PRO A 151 -2.80 -6.14 -7.45
N SER A 152 -2.56 -5.80 -8.72
CA SER A 152 -1.48 -6.41 -9.50
C SER A 152 -0.10 -6.14 -8.90
N HIS A 153 0.09 -4.93 -8.36
CA HIS A 153 1.34 -4.50 -7.75
C HIS A 153 1.10 -3.84 -6.38
N LEU A 154 1.92 -4.21 -5.40
CA LEU A 154 1.98 -3.60 -4.07
C LEU A 154 3.25 -2.78 -3.94
N VAL A 155 3.15 -1.61 -3.34
CA VAL A 155 4.28 -0.74 -3.01
C VAL A 155 4.39 -0.62 -1.49
N VAL A 156 5.56 -0.95 -0.95
CA VAL A 156 5.78 -1.07 0.50
C VAL A 156 7.16 -0.54 0.91
N PHE A 157 7.31 -0.06 2.14
CA PHE A 157 8.65 0.12 2.73
C PHE A 157 9.23 -1.23 3.18
N GLU A 158 10.56 -1.37 3.08
CA GLU A 158 11.25 -2.58 3.48
C GLU A 158 11.05 -2.91 4.97
N SER A 159 10.98 -1.89 5.84
CA SER A 159 10.70 -2.07 7.27
C SER A 159 9.40 -2.86 7.51
N LEU A 160 8.33 -2.49 6.80
CA LEU A 160 7.02 -3.13 6.92
C LEU A 160 7.07 -4.64 6.55
N LEU A 161 7.94 -5.04 5.61
CA LEU A 161 8.11 -6.45 5.25
C LEU A 161 8.68 -7.31 6.37
N LYS A 162 9.39 -6.70 7.34
CA LYS A 162 9.99 -7.35 8.50
C LYS A 162 9.02 -7.46 9.67
N GLU A 163 7.91 -6.73 9.66
CA GLU A 163 6.90 -6.77 10.70
C GLU A 163 6.32 -8.18 10.85
N GLY A 164 6.28 -8.64 12.10
CA GLY A 164 5.65 -9.88 12.51
C GLY A 164 4.25 -9.64 13.08
N THR A 165 3.49 -10.71 13.30
CA THR A 165 2.23 -10.60 14.03
C THR A 165 2.52 -10.37 15.51
N ARG A 166 1.63 -9.62 16.19
CA ARG A 166 1.71 -9.40 17.64
C ARG A 166 1.20 -10.60 18.45
N ARG A 167 0.77 -11.68 17.79
CA ARG A 167 0.35 -12.92 18.45
C ARG A 167 1.57 -13.71 18.92
N LEU A 168 1.60 -14.00 20.22
CA LEU A 168 2.59 -14.87 20.85
C LEU A 168 2.71 -16.22 20.11
N GLY A 169 3.95 -16.64 19.85
CA GLY A 169 4.27 -17.93 19.20
C GLY A 169 4.23 -17.96 17.68
N HIS A 170 3.88 -16.85 17.00
CA HIS A 170 3.90 -16.78 15.55
C HIS A 170 5.14 -16.01 15.05
N THR A 171 5.94 -16.65 14.20
CA THR A 171 7.19 -16.07 13.64
C THR A 171 7.05 -15.59 12.20
N ARG A 172 5.85 -15.64 11.64
CA ARG A 172 5.60 -15.28 10.24
C ARG A 172 5.64 -13.76 10.07
N THR A 173 6.49 -13.30 9.13
CA THR A 173 6.56 -11.89 8.77
C THR A 173 5.55 -11.54 7.67
N LEU A 174 5.31 -10.25 7.47
CA LEU A 174 4.50 -9.77 6.36
C LEU A 174 5.07 -10.23 5.00
N LYS A 175 6.40 -10.24 4.84
CA LYS A 175 7.05 -10.80 3.65
C LYS A 175 6.64 -12.24 3.39
N ASN A 176 6.58 -13.08 4.43
CA ASN A 176 6.13 -14.47 4.29
C ASN A 176 4.65 -14.55 3.93
N LEU A 177 3.80 -13.65 4.47
CA LEU A 177 2.39 -13.56 4.11
C LEU A 177 2.21 -13.30 2.61
N LEU A 178 2.79 -12.20 2.12
CA LEU A 178 2.69 -11.77 0.73
C LEU A 178 3.30 -12.79 -0.23
N SER A 179 4.43 -13.40 0.14
CA SER A 179 5.07 -14.46 -0.65
C SER A 179 4.16 -15.68 -0.82
N LEU A 180 3.49 -16.11 0.25
CA LEU A 180 2.56 -17.23 0.21
C LEU A 180 1.27 -16.89 -0.54
N LYS A 181 0.83 -15.62 -0.53
CA LYS A 181 -0.25 -15.16 -1.38
C LYS A 181 0.11 -15.17 -2.87
N GLY A 182 1.38 -14.94 -3.20
CA GLY A 182 1.87 -15.01 -4.58
C GLY A 182 2.64 -13.77 -5.05
N TYR A 183 2.83 -12.78 -4.18
CA TYR A 183 3.57 -11.57 -4.49
C TYR A 183 5.09 -11.80 -4.49
N ARG A 184 5.80 -11.19 -5.43
CA ARG A 184 7.26 -11.25 -5.58
C ARG A 184 7.82 -9.85 -5.80
N GLU A 185 8.98 -9.59 -5.23
CA GLU A 185 9.73 -8.37 -5.51
C GLU A 185 10.13 -8.31 -6.98
N VAL A 186 9.78 -7.20 -7.64
CA VAL A 186 10.08 -6.93 -9.05
C VAL A 186 10.88 -5.66 -9.25
N ALA A 187 10.83 -4.73 -8.30
CA ALA A 187 11.66 -3.55 -8.30
C ALA A 187 11.96 -3.10 -6.86
N ARG A 188 13.07 -2.38 -6.72
CA ARG A 188 13.54 -1.81 -5.47
C ARG A 188 14.10 -0.43 -5.75
N TYR A 189 13.63 0.55 -4.99
CA TYR A 189 14.02 1.94 -5.14
C TYR A 189 14.62 2.43 -3.83
N TRP A 190 15.76 3.10 -3.97
CA TRP A 190 16.40 3.73 -2.83
C TRP A 190 15.49 4.82 -2.26
N ASN A 191 15.36 4.85 -0.94
CA ASN A 191 14.50 5.80 -0.23
C ASN A 191 15.31 6.85 0.53
N THR A 192 15.94 6.44 1.64
CA THR A 192 16.81 7.29 2.46
C THR A 192 17.66 6.43 3.41
N PRO A 193 18.82 6.87 3.89
CA PRO A 193 19.67 6.04 4.77
C PRO A 193 19.05 5.73 6.13
N LYS A 194 18.30 6.68 6.70
CA LYS A 194 17.51 6.51 7.92
C LYS A 194 16.39 7.53 7.97
N HIS A 195 15.22 7.10 8.41
CA HIS A 195 14.05 7.94 8.53
C HIS A 195 13.72 8.23 10.01
N GLU A 196 13.09 9.37 10.30
CA GLU A 196 12.66 9.74 11.67
C GLU A 196 11.48 8.87 12.15
N ASP A 197 10.60 8.51 11.23
CA ASP A 197 9.57 7.50 11.38
C ASP A 197 10.07 6.12 10.91
N ALA A 198 10.23 5.18 11.84
CA ALA A 198 10.73 3.83 11.57
C ALA A 198 9.87 3.03 10.57
N ARG A 199 8.59 3.40 10.40
CA ARG A 199 7.71 2.80 9.38
C ARG A 199 8.19 3.08 7.94
N ARG A 200 9.05 4.09 7.76
CA ARG A 200 9.61 4.53 6.48
C ARG A 200 11.08 4.14 6.32
N ASP A 201 11.62 3.32 7.22
CA ASP A 201 13.01 2.86 7.13
C ASP A 201 13.22 1.85 5.99
N GLY A 202 14.42 1.91 5.40
CA GLY A 202 14.82 1.07 4.28
C GLY A 202 14.25 1.54 2.94
N ASP A 203 14.50 0.73 1.92
CA ASP A 203 14.08 1.02 0.55
C ASP A 203 12.58 0.87 0.33
N ILE A 204 12.09 1.40 -0.79
CA ILE A 204 10.74 1.14 -1.27
C ILE A 204 10.80 -0.05 -2.21
N VAL A 205 9.97 -1.05 -1.94
CA VAL A 205 9.91 -2.31 -2.65
C VAL A 205 8.60 -2.40 -3.41
N VAL A 206 8.67 -2.73 -4.70
CA VAL A 206 7.50 -3.02 -5.53
C VAL A 206 7.38 -4.54 -5.66
N LEU A 207 6.22 -5.06 -5.29
CA LEU A 207 5.88 -6.47 -5.39
C LEU A 207 4.80 -6.68 -6.45
N ALA A 208 5.00 -7.59 -7.38
CA ALA A 208 3.96 -7.99 -8.34
C ALA A 208 3.34 -9.34 -7.97
N TYR A 209 2.04 -9.51 -8.22
CA TYR A 209 1.40 -10.82 -8.09
C TYR A 209 1.84 -11.76 -9.22
N LYS A 210 2.40 -12.92 -8.84
CA LYS A 210 2.87 -13.96 -9.77
C LYS A 210 2.17 -15.31 -9.56
N GLY A 211 1.10 -15.32 -8.75
CA GLY A 211 0.43 -16.54 -8.33
C GLY A 211 1.12 -17.28 -7.18
N PRO A 212 0.38 -18.15 -6.46
CA PRO A 212 0.97 -19.01 -5.45
C PRO A 212 2.00 -19.96 -6.06
N LYS A 213 3.03 -20.35 -5.30
CA LYS A 213 4.02 -21.34 -5.78
C LYS A 213 3.29 -22.66 -6.05
N SER A 214 3.16 -23.01 -7.32
CA SER A 214 2.92 -24.40 -7.73
C SER A 214 4.13 -25.22 -7.29
N HIS A 215 3.98 -26.05 -6.27
CA HIS A 215 4.90 -27.16 -6.03
C HIS A 215 4.68 -28.16 -7.17
N ARG A 216 5.42 -27.99 -8.27
CA ARG A 216 5.66 -29.05 -9.25
C ARG A 216 7.03 -29.65 -8.95
#